data_AF-A0AAN2FBU6-F1
#
_entry.id   AF-A0AAN2FBU6-F1
#
_cell.length_a   1.000
_cell.length_b   1.000
_cell.length_c   1.000
_cell.angle_alpha   90.00
_cell.angle_beta   90.00
_cell.angle_gamma   90.00
#
_symmetry.space_group_name_H-M   'P 1'
#
loop_
_entity.id
_entity.type
_entity.pdbx_description
1 polymer ?
#
loop_
_entity_poly.entity_id
_entity_poly.type
_entity_poly.pdbx_seq_one_letter_code
_entity_poly.pdbx_strand_id
1 'polypeptide(L)' 'MERETGGTLTDLDHIRQSVRDILLTHVGTRVMRRQYGSLLSALIDQPQNKALNLQIMSASYMDL' A
#
# COMPACT_ATOMS: atom_id res chain seq x y z
N MET A 1 0.32 -3.16 17.93
CA MET A 1 0.52 -1.75 18.33
C MET A 1 -0.02 -0.87 17.22
N GLU A 2 -0.92 0.03 17.56
CA GLU A 2 -1.40 1.06 16.64
C GLU A 2 -0.25 2.00 16.29
N ARG A 3 -0.10 2.30 14.99
CA ARG A 3 1.02 3.12 14.48
C ARG A 3 1.07 4.54 15.07
N GLU A 4 -0.08 5.18 15.26
CA GLU A 4 -0.16 6.60 15.63
C GLU A 4 -0.18 6.80 17.15
N THR A 5 -0.95 5.98 17.87
CA THR A 5 -1.17 6.16 19.32
C THR A 5 -0.32 5.23 20.18
N GLY A 6 0.26 4.17 19.60
CA GLY A 6 0.94 3.12 20.33
C GLY A 6 0.00 2.12 21.04
N GLY A 7 -1.32 2.27 20.93
CA GLY A 7 -2.32 1.46 21.63
C GLY A 7 -2.40 -0.01 21.19
N THR A 8 -3.20 -0.79 21.90
CA THR A 8 -3.53 -2.18 21.54
C THR A 8 -4.51 -2.20 20.36
N LEU A 9 -4.24 -3.04 19.37
CA LEU A 9 -5.12 -3.24 18.20
C LEU A 9 -5.92 -4.52 18.36
N THR A 10 -7.16 -4.51 17.86
CA THR A 10 -7.88 -5.75 17.55
C THR A 10 -7.27 -6.39 16.29
N ASP A 11 -7.52 -7.68 16.06
CA ASP A 11 -7.01 -8.38 14.88
C ASP A 11 -7.43 -7.71 13.56
N LEU A 12 -8.67 -7.25 13.49
CA LEU A 12 -9.20 -6.57 12.30
C LEU A 12 -8.52 -5.22 12.07
N ASP A 13 -8.27 -4.46 13.13
CA ASP A 13 -7.60 -3.16 13.02
C ASP A 13 -6.12 -3.33 12.67
N HIS A 14 -5.50 -4.41 13.14
CA HIS A 14 -4.16 -4.79 12.73
C HIS A 14 -4.08 -5.14 11.25
N ILE A 15 -5.05 -5.90 10.70
CA ILE A 15 -5.12 -6.18 9.26
C ILE A 15 -5.29 -4.88 8.47
N ARG A 16 -6.21 -3.99 8.88
CA ARG A 16 -6.43 -2.70 8.19
C ARG A 16 -5.19 -1.82 8.19
N GLN A 17 -4.50 -1.73 9.34
CA GLN A 17 -3.22 -1.02 9.44
C GLN A 17 -2.19 -1.61 8.48
N SER A 18 -2.08 -2.94 8.41
CA SER A 18 -1.12 -3.63 7.55
C SER A 18 -1.40 -3.38 6.06
N VAL A 19 -2.66 -3.54 5.62
CA VAL A 19 -3.08 -3.25 4.25
C VAL A 19 -2.77 -1.81 3.88
N ARG A 20 -3.08 -0.85 4.77
CA ARG A 20 -2.78 0.56 4.54
C ARG A 20 -1.27 0.84 4.44
N ASP A 21 -0.45 0.17 5.26
CA ASP A 21 1.01 0.30 5.20
C ASP A 21 1.56 -0.21 3.86
N ILE A 22 1.08 -1.36 3.37
CA ILE A 22 1.50 -1.94 2.09
C ILE A 22 1.13 -1.02 0.92
N LEU A 23 -0.15 -0.65 0.81
CA LEU A 23 -0.66 0.09 -0.36
C LEU A 23 -0.12 1.53 -0.46
N LEU A 24 0.22 2.16 0.67
CA LEU A 24 0.69 3.56 0.68
C LEU A 24 2.22 3.68 0.72
N THR A 25 2.94 2.63 1.09
CA THR A 25 4.41 2.65 1.06
C THR A 25 4.87 2.53 -0.39
N HIS A 26 5.68 3.47 -0.87
CA HIS A 26 6.20 3.39 -2.23
C HIS A 26 7.32 2.35 -2.28
N VAL A 27 7.34 1.53 -3.34
CA VAL A 27 8.40 0.55 -3.53
C VAL A 27 9.78 1.23 -3.51
N GLY A 28 10.76 0.58 -2.90
CA GLY A 28 12.12 1.10 -2.79
C GLY A 28 12.35 2.07 -1.63
N THR A 29 11.31 2.55 -0.92
CA THR A 29 11.50 3.49 0.21
C THR A 29 11.95 2.81 1.50
N ARG A 30 11.63 1.52 1.69
CA ARG A 30 11.96 0.80 2.92
C ARG A 30 13.41 0.33 2.93
N VAL A 31 14.15 0.75 3.96
CA VAL A 31 15.56 0.36 4.17
C VAL A 31 15.66 -1.16 4.38
N MET A 32 16.65 -1.80 3.76
CA MET A 32 16.86 -3.25 3.72
C MET A 32 15.70 -4.10 3.14
N ARG A 33 14.59 -3.50 2.70
CA ARG A 33 13.44 -4.19 2.06
C ARG A 33 12.95 -3.40 0.85
N ARG A 34 13.81 -3.25 -0.16
CA ARG A 34 13.51 -2.42 -1.34
C ARG A 34 12.32 -2.91 -2.16
N GLN A 35 12.00 -4.20 -2.10
CA GLN A 35 10.83 -4.76 -2.79
C GLN A 35 9.51 -4.51 -2.03
N TYR A 36 9.57 -3.96 -0.81
CA TYR A 36 8.36 -3.71 -0.02
C TYR A 36 7.62 -2.46 -0.48
N GLY A 37 6.30 -2.56 -0.59
CA GLY A 37 5.37 -1.48 -0.89
C GLY A 37 4.57 -1.72 -2.16
N SER A 38 4.06 -0.61 -2.70
CA SER A 38 3.16 -0.58 -3.85
C SER A 38 3.65 0.31 -4.98
N LEU A 39 3.23 -0.05 -6.19
CA LEU A 39 3.39 0.78 -7.39
C LEU A 39 2.25 1.79 -7.57
N LEU A 40 1.23 1.80 -6.71
CA LEU A 40 0.08 2.70 -6.81
C LEU A 40 0.46 4.18 -6.87
N SER A 41 1.53 4.58 -6.17
CA SER A 41 1.99 5.97 -6.23
C SER A 41 2.44 6.41 -7.62
N ALA A 42 3.03 5.50 -8.41
CA ALA A 42 3.42 5.79 -9.79
C ALA A 42 2.21 5.98 -10.74
N LEU A 43 1.01 5.63 -10.28
CA LEU A 43 -0.24 5.78 -11.02
C LEU A 43 -0.99 7.08 -10.69
N ILE A 44 -0.48 7.88 -9.73
CA ILE A 44 -1.04 9.19 -9.40
C ILE A 44 -0.92 10.14 -10.60
N ASP A 45 -1.88 11.06 -10.72
CA ASP A 45 -1.97 12.07 -11.79
C ASP A 45 -2.10 11.51 -13.22
N GLN A 46 -2.40 10.22 -13.37
CA GLN A 46 -2.72 9.62 -14.67
C GLN A 46 -4.17 9.89 -15.10
N PRO A 47 -4.44 9.96 -16.42
CA PRO A 47 -5.78 10.18 -16.94
C PRO A 47 -6.73 9.03 -16.57
N GLN A 48 -7.91 9.38 -16.08
CA GLN A 48 -8.91 8.43 -15.60
C GLN A 48 -9.56 7.66 -16.76
N ASN A 49 -9.09 6.44 -17.00
CA ASN A 49 -9.58 5.57 -18.07
C ASN A 49 -9.62 4.10 -17.64
N LYS A 50 -10.20 3.23 -18.48
CA LYS A 50 -10.34 1.80 -18.17
C LYS A 50 -8.99 1.08 -17.99
N ALA A 51 -7.95 1.52 -18.70
CA ALA A 51 -6.62 0.95 -18.56
C ALA A 51 -6.00 1.29 -17.20
N LEU A 52 -6.16 2.53 -16.73
CA LEU A 52 -5.73 2.95 -15.39
C LEU A 52 -6.43 2.13 -14.29
N ASN A 53 -7.73 1.89 -14.41
CA ASN A 53 -8.45 1.04 -13.46
C ASN A 53 -7.84 -0.38 -13.37
N LEU A 54 -7.49 -0.97 -14.52
CA LEU A 54 -6.87 -2.29 -14.56
C LEU A 54 -5.46 -2.26 -13.94
N GLN A 55 -4.68 -1.21 -14.20
CA GLN A 55 -3.35 -1.02 -13.61
C GLN A 55 -3.42 -0.87 -12.08
N ILE A 56 -4.40 -0.13 -11.56
CA ILE A 56 -4.63 0.01 -10.11
C ILE A 56 -4.96 -1.34 -9.47
N MET A 57 -5.86 -2.12 -10.09
CA MET A 57 -6.20 -3.47 -9.59
C MET A 57 -5.01 -4.40 -9.63
N SER A 58 -4.24 -4.37 -10.72
CA SER A 58 -3.02 -5.17 -10.87
C SER A 58 -1.95 -4.79 -9.87
N ALA A 59 -1.75 -3.49 -9.60
CA ALA A 59 -0.80 -3.01 -8.60
C ALA A 59 -1.21 -3.53 -7.22
N SER A 60 -2.46 -3.27 -6.80
CA SER A 60 -3.00 -3.71 -5.51
C SER A 60 -2.86 -5.21 -5.25
N TYR A 61 -2.87 -6.05 -6.30
CA TYR A 61 -2.71 -7.49 -6.18
C TYR A 61 -1.23 -7.94 -6.08
N MET A 62 -0.32 -7.22 -6.75
CA MET A 62 1.11 -7.58 -6.82
C MET A 62 1.94 -6.99 -5.68
N ASP A 63 1.36 -6.11 -4.86
CA ASP A 63 2.04 -5.43 -3.75
C ASP A 63 2.56 -6.42 -2.68
N LEU A 64 3.73 -6.12 -2.08
CA LEU A 64 4.51 -7.04 -1.23
C LEU A 64 5.22 -6.35 -0.07
#